data_AF-A0A350PL04-F1
#
_entry.id   AF-A0A350PL04-F1
#
_cell.length_a   1.000
_cell.length_b   1.000
_cell.length_c   1.000
_cell.angle_alpha   90.00
_cell.angle_beta   90.00
_cell.angle_gamma   90.00
#
_symmetry.space_group_name_H-M   'P 1'
#
loop_
_entity.id
_entity.type
_entity.pdbx_description
1 polymer ?
#
loop_
_entity_poly.entity_id
_entity_poly.type
_entity_poly.pdbx_seq_one_letter_code
_entity_poly.pdbx_strand_id
1 'polypeptide(L)'
;EAEWNKFKSEGTNEAILDRIVRVNVPYSLEYSEEQKIYEKLMGLSDFDCHVAPHTLEIASMFAVLSRLHPSNKVDQLTKMKIYNGKDVIEQGHVKKVDITDLREET
;
A
#
# COMPACT_ATOMS: atom_id res chain seq x y z
N GLU A 1 0.06 6.47 16.58
CA GLU A 1 0.94 5.65 17.45
C GLU A 1 1.14 6.19 18.86
N ALA A 2 1.18 7.51 19.07
CA ALA A 2 1.44 8.11 20.39
C ALA A 2 0.49 7.64 21.52
N GLU A 3 -0.78 7.38 21.22
CA GLU A 3 -1.75 6.90 22.23
C GLU A 3 -1.52 5.44 22.63
N TRP A 4 -1.17 4.55 21.69
CA TRP A 4 -0.85 3.15 22.00
C TRP A 4 0.41 3.05 22.88
N ASN A 5 1.42 3.87 22.58
CA ASN A 5 2.66 3.88 23.35
C ASN A 5 2.45 4.41 24.78
N LYS A 6 1.57 5.41 24.95
CA LYS A 6 1.14 5.88 26.28
C LYS A 6 0.34 4.81 27.02
N PHE A 7 -0.62 4.18 26.34
CA PHE A 7 -1.45 3.12 26.90
C PHE A 7 -0.64 1.92 27.42
N LYS A 8 0.43 1.54 26.70
CA LYS A 8 1.35 0.46 27.11
C LYS A 8 2.22 0.83 28.32
N SER A 9 2.46 2.12 28.58
CA SER A 9 3.35 2.58 29.66
C SER A 9 2.68 2.62 31.05
N GLU A 10 1.36 2.54 31.11
CA GLU A 10 0.60 2.57 32.37
C GLU A 10 0.45 1.15 32.96
N GLY A 11 1.05 0.91 34.13
CA GLY A 11 1.03 -0.40 34.79
C GLY A 11 -0.35 -0.90 35.26
N THR A 12 -1.33 0.00 35.40
CA THR A 12 -2.74 -0.36 35.68
C THR A 12 -3.41 -1.09 34.51
N ASN A 13 -2.89 -0.94 33.28
CA ASN A 13 -3.49 -1.52 32.08
C ASN A 13 -2.93 -2.91 31.73
N GLU A 14 -2.02 -3.46 32.53
CA GLU A 14 -1.39 -4.77 32.30
C GLU A 14 -2.43 -5.91 32.19
N ALA A 15 -3.46 -5.89 33.04
CA ALA A 15 -4.55 -6.86 32.99
C ALA A 15 -5.43 -6.77 31.72
N ILE A 16 -5.46 -5.59 31.07
CA ILE A 16 -6.18 -5.37 29.81
C ILE A 16 -5.32 -5.82 28.63
N LEU A 17 -4.01 -5.57 28.68
CA LEU A 17 -3.05 -5.97 27.64
C LEU A 17 -2.99 -7.49 27.45
N ASP A 18 -3.11 -8.28 28.53
CA ASP A 18 -3.12 -9.74 28.46
C ASP A 18 -4.33 -10.31 27.68
N ARG A 19 -5.38 -9.51 27.48
CA ARG A 19 -6.61 -9.90 26.77
C ARG A 19 -6.74 -9.30 25.38
N ILE A 20 -5.75 -8.55 24.89
CA ILE A 20 -5.79 -7.88 23.58
C ILE A 20 -4.65 -8.38 22.70
N VAL A 21 -4.98 -8.76 21.46
CA VAL A 21 -3.99 -9.09 20.43
C VAL A 21 -3.93 -7.96 19.40
N ARG A 22 -2.75 -7.38 19.21
CA ARG A 22 -2.52 -6.37 18.17
C ARG A 22 -2.37 -7.06 16.81
N VAL A 23 -3.31 -6.82 15.90
CA VAL A 23 -3.22 -7.23 14.49
C VAL A 23 -2.78 -6.03 13.67
N ASN A 24 -1.58 -6.09 13.10
CA ASN A 24 -1.09 -5.06 12.18
C ASN A 24 -1.56 -5.40 10.77
N VAL A 25 -2.33 -4.49 10.15
CA VAL A 25 -2.77 -4.63 8.77
C VAL A 25 -1.92 -3.68 7.91
N PRO A 26 -1.06 -4.20 7.02
CA PRO A 26 -0.27 -3.36 6.14
C PRO A 26 -1.15 -2.70 5.06
N TYR A 27 -0.70 -1.57 4.53
CA TYR A 27 -1.33 -0.96 3.37
C TYR A 27 -1.12 -1.82 2.11
N SER A 28 -2.10 -1.80 1.20
CA SER A 28 -1.90 -2.34 -0.15
C SER A 28 -0.88 -1.49 -0.90
N LEU A 29 0.15 -2.14 -1.43
CA LEU A 29 1.18 -1.52 -2.28
C LEU A 29 1.01 -1.90 -3.76
N GLU A 30 0.00 -2.70 -4.08
CA GLU A 30 -0.35 -3.11 -5.44
C GLU A 30 -1.55 -2.29 -5.93
N TYR A 31 -1.41 -1.58 -7.04
CA TYR A 31 -2.49 -0.70 -7.54
C TYR A 31 -3.68 -1.52 -8.08
N SER A 32 -3.47 -2.77 -8.53
CA SER A 32 -4.57 -3.66 -8.93
C SER A 32 -5.46 -4.06 -7.76
N GLU A 33 -4.89 -4.23 -6.57
CA GLU A 33 -5.67 -4.52 -5.37
C GLU A 33 -6.39 -3.26 -4.86
N GLU A 34 -5.74 -2.10 -4.92
CA GLU A 34 -6.39 -0.82 -4.57
C GLU A 34 -7.57 -0.50 -5.51
N GLN A 35 -7.48 -0.88 -6.79
CA GLN A 35 -8.59 -0.73 -7.74
C GLN A 35 -9.82 -1.52 -7.30
N LYS A 36 -9.65 -2.78 -6.86
CA LYS A 36 -10.75 -3.62 -6.34
C LYS A 36 -11.41 -3.00 -5.10
N ILE A 37 -10.64 -2.32 -4.26
CA ILE A 37 -11.17 -1.61 -3.09
C ILE A 37 -12.10 -0.48 -3.55
N TYR A 38 -11.70 0.31 -4.55
CA TYR A 38 -12.54 1.36 -5.09
C TYR A 38 -13.78 0.82 -5.80
N GLU A 39 -13.66 -0.25 -6.58
CA GLU A 39 -14.81 -0.91 -7.22
C GLU A 39 -15.82 -1.38 -6.18
N LYS A 40 -15.34 -1.99 -5.08
CA LYS A 40 -16.21 -2.39 -3.95
C LYS A 40 -16.86 -1.20 -3.27
N LEU A 41 -16.12 -0.11 -3.03
CA LEU A 41 -16.64 1.09 -2.39
C LEU A 41 -17.69 1.79 -3.25
N MET A 42 -17.46 1.87 -4.56
CA MET A 42 -18.44 2.41 -5.51
C MET A 42 -19.70 1.55 -5.56
N GLY A 43 -19.58 0.23 -5.57
CA GLY A 43 -20.75 -0.68 -5.55
C GLY A 43 -21.57 -0.64 -4.26
N LEU A 44 -21.02 -0.12 -3.16
CA LEU A 44 -21.74 0.11 -1.90
C LEU A 44 -22.36 1.51 -1.81
N SER A 45 -22.03 2.40 -2.75
CA SER A 45 -22.50 3.78 -2.76
C SER A 45 -23.75 3.91 -3.63
N ASP A 46 -24.67 4.78 -3.23
CA ASP A 46 -25.83 5.19 -4.06
C ASP A 46 -25.44 6.13 -5.22
N PHE A 47 -24.14 6.28 -5.49
CA PHE A 47 -23.60 7.21 -6.48
C PHE A 47 -23.53 6.57 -7.86
N ASP A 48 -24.58 6.78 -8.66
CA ASP A 48 -24.64 6.36 -10.06
C ASP A 48 -24.22 7.52 -10.98
N CYS A 49 -22.96 7.50 -11.42
CA CYS A 49 -22.44 8.48 -12.35
C CYS A 49 -21.51 7.83 -13.38
N HIS A 50 -21.38 8.48 -14.54
CA HIS A 50 -20.44 8.04 -15.56
C HIS A 50 -19.01 8.30 -15.11
N VAL A 51 -18.29 7.23 -14.77
CA VAL A 51 -16.85 7.27 -14.54
C VAL A 51 -16.13 6.90 -15.85
N ALA A 52 -15.19 7.75 -16.25
CA ALA A 52 -14.41 7.51 -17.45
C ALA A 52 -13.55 6.24 -17.30
N PRO A 53 -13.32 5.51 -18.40
CA PRO A 53 -12.42 4.37 -18.37
C PRO A 53 -11.03 4.81 -17.87
N HIS A 54 -10.36 3.96 -17.09
CA HIS A 54 -9.07 4.22 -16.45
C HIS A 54 -9.04 5.25 -15.31
N THR A 55 -10.16 5.92 -14.96
CA THR A 55 -10.17 6.84 -13.81
C THR A 55 -9.78 6.12 -12.51
N LEU A 56 -10.35 4.94 -12.27
CA LEU A 56 -10.01 4.13 -11.09
C LEU A 56 -8.56 3.67 -11.11
N GLU A 57 -8.03 3.30 -12.28
CA GLU A 57 -6.63 2.90 -12.42
C GLU A 57 -5.68 4.04 -12.03
N ILE A 58 -5.91 5.25 -12.55
CA ILE A 58 -5.09 6.42 -12.24
C ILE A 58 -5.23 6.82 -10.76
N ALA A 59 -6.44 6.77 -10.21
CA ALA A 59 -6.68 7.05 -8.80
C ALA A 59 -5.94 6.06 -7.89
N SER A 60 -5.99 4.76 -8.22
CA SER A 60 -5.27 3.71 -7.50
C SER A 60 -3.76 3.87 -7.61
N MET A 61 -3.23 4.21 -8.79
CA MET A 61 -1.80 4.49 -8.97
C MET A 61 -1.36 5.67 -8.10
N PHE A 62 -2.12 6.77 -8.09
CA PHE A 62 -1.82 7.94 -7.26
C PHE A 62 -1.85 7.61 -5.77
N ALA A 63 -2.86 6.86 -5.32
CA ALA A 63 -3.00 6.43 -3.93
C ALA A 63 -1.81 5.57 -3.48
N VAL A 64 -1.39 4.59 -4.29
CA VAL A 64 -0.23 3.73 -3.97
C VAL A 64 1.07 4.52 -3.97
N LEU A 65 1.27 5.41 -4.95
CA LEU A 65 2.47 6.26 -5.00
C LEU A 65 2.61 7.10 -3.73
N SER A 66 1.52 7.67 -3.22
CA SER A 66 1.56 8.48 -1.99
C SER A 66 2.00 7.71 -0.73
N ARG A 67 1.84 6.38 -0.72
CA ARG A 67 2.22 5.51 0.40
C ARG A 67 3.63 4.90 0.21
N LEU A 68 4.15 4.93 -1.01
CA LEU A 68 5.40 4.30 -1.35
C LEU A 68 6.59 5.08 -0.79
N HIS A 69 7.48 4.39 -0.07
CA HIS A 69 8.71 5.02 0.37
C HIS A 69 9.70 5.16 -0.80
N PRO A 70 10.35 6.33 -0.96
CA PRO A 70 11.34 6.53 -2.01
C PRO A 70 12.50 5.54 -1.82
N SER A 71 12.96 4.94 -2.92
CA SER A 71 14.15 4.08 -2.94
C SER A 71 15.28 4.80 -3.65
N ASN A 72 16.52 4.53 -3.24
CA ASN A 72 17.71 5.04 -3.93
C ASN A 72 18.05 4.25 -5.21
N LYS A 73 17.44 3.07 -5.43
CA LYS A 73 17.78 2.17 -6.54
C LYS A 73 16.93 2.36 -7.79
N VAL A 74 15.68 2.79 -7.62
CA VAL A 74 14.66 2.85 -8.68
C VAL A 74 13.79 4.09 -8.52
N ASP A 75 13.31 4.63 -9.63
CA ASP A 75 12.28 5.66 -9.63
C ASP A 75 10.97 5.12 -9.00
N GLN A 76 10.18 6.01 -8.40
CA GLN A 76 8.97 5.64 -7.66
C GLN A 76 7.90 5.03 -8.58
N LEU A 77 7.80 5.49 -9.83
CA LEU A 77 6.90 4.90 -10.82
C LEU A 77 7.33 3.50 -11.24
N THR A 78 8.64 3.30 -11.42
CA THR A 78 9.23 1.99 -11.70
C THR A 78 9.00 1.03 -10.52
N LYS A 79 9.21 1.50 -9.28
CA LYS A 79 8.97 0.73 -8.05
C LYS A 79 7.51 0.26 -7.93
N MET A 80 6.54 1.14 -8.19
CA MET A 80 5.12 0.79 -8.19
C MET A 80 4.78 -0.29 -9.23
N LYS A 81 5.33 -0.17 -10.45
CA LYS A 81 5.09 -1.16 -11.52
C LYS A 81 5.67 -2.53 -11.17
N ILE A 82 6.87 -2.56 -10.56
CA ILE A 82 7.51 -3.79 -10.07
C ILE A 82 6.62 -4.46 -9.01
N TYR A 83 6.07 -3.69 -8.06
CA TYR A 83 5.18 -4.26 -7.05
C TYR A 83 3.93 -4.91 -7.64
N ASN A 84 3.39 -4.37 -8.72
CA ASN A 84 2.24 -4.95 -9.40
C ASN A 84 2.62 -6.10 -10.36
N GLY A 85 3.84 -6.64 -10.28
CA GLY A 85 4.31 -7.76 -11.12
C GLY A 85 4.54 -7.41 -12.59
N LYS A 86 4.63 -6.13 -12.96
CA LYS A 86 5.00 -5.73 -14.33
C LYS A 86 6.52 -5.76 -14.45
N ASP A 87 7.03 -6.53 -15.42
CA ASP A 87 8.45 -6.51 -15.79
C ASP A 87 8.81 -5.13 -16.34
N VAL A 88 9.54 -4.34 -15.56
CA VAL A 88 10.00 -3.02 -16.00
C VAL A 88 11.37 -3.16 -16.64
N ILE A 89 11.40 -3.11 -17.97
CA ILE A 89 12.64 -3.06 -18.74
C ILE A 89 13.07 -1.58 -18.80
N GLU A 90 13.94 -1.14 -17.89
CA GLU A 90 14.61 0.15 -18.05
C GLU A 90 15.82 0.00 -18.98
N GLN A 91 15.79 0.72 -20.11
CA GLN A 91 16.95 0.98 -20.99
C GLN A 91 17.81 -0.24 -21.35
N GLY A 92 17.20 -1.30 -21.87
CA GLY A 92 17.92 -2.42 -22.50
C GLY A 92 18.72 -3.33 -21.55
N HIS A 93 18.72 -3.06 -20.25
CA HIS A 93 19.25 -3.96 -19.23
C HIS A 93 18.09 -4.49 -18.40
N VAL A 94 17.89 -5.80 -18.42
CA VAL A 94 16.97 -6.46 -17.49
C VAL A 94 17.60 -6.38 -16.11
N LYS A 95 17.41 -5.25 -15.41
CA LYS A 95 17.61 -5.22 -13.96
C LYS A 95 16.51 -6.10 -13.38
N LYS A 96 16.85 -7.36 -13.11
CA LYS A 96 16.11 -8.19 -12.15
C LYS A 96 16.30 -7.53 -10.78
N VAL A 97 15.57 -6.46 -10.53
CA VAL A 97 15.43 -5.94 -9.17
C VAL A 97 14.44 -6.87 -8.51
N ASP A 98 14.93 -7.71 -7.61
CA ASP A 98 14.09 -8.64 -6.89
C ASP A 98 13.14 -7.85 -5.96
N ILE A 99 11.86 -8.21 -5.98
CA ILE A 99 10.79 -7.55 -5.22
C ILE A 99 11.08 -7.58 -3.72
N THR A 100 11.82 -8.60 -3.27
CA THR A 100 12.22 -8.85 -1.89
C THR A 100 13.21 -7.79 -1.41
N ASP A 101 14.22 -7.46 -2.21
CA ASP A 101 15.22 -6.43 -1.89
C ASP A 101 14.58 -5.04 -1.74
N LEU A 102 13.57 -4.74 -2.56
CA LEU A 102 12.83 -3.48 -2.48
C LEU A 102 11.91 -3.40 -1.26
N ARG A 103 11.48 -4.54 -0.73
CA ARG A 103 10.67 -4.62 0.50
C ARG A 103 11.55 -4.53 1.74
N GLU A 104 12.78 -5.04 1.70
CA GLU A 104 13.74 -4.94 2.80
C GLU A 104 14.32 -3.53 2.99
N GLU A 105 14.26 -2.67 1.97
CA GLU A 105 14.64 -1.26 2.09
C GLU A 105 13.66 -0.40 2.90
N THR A 106 12.48 -0.91 3.25
CA THR A 106 11.41 -0.16 3.93
C THR A 106 11.34 -0.53 5.40
#